data_AF-A0A4Y8UQU3-F1
#
_entry.id   AF-A0A4Y8UQU3-F1
#
_cell.length_a   1.000
_cell.length_b   1.000
_cell.length_c   1.000
_cell.angle_alpha   90.00
_cell.angle_beta   90.00
_cell.angle_gamma   90.00
#
_symmetry.space_group_name_H-M   'P 1'
#
loop_
_entity.id
_entity.type
_entity.pdbx_description
1 polymer ?
#
loop_
_entity_poly.entity_id
_entity_poly.type
_entity_poly.pdbx_seq_one_letter_code
_entity_poly.pdbx_strand_id
1 'polypeptide(L)'
;MLPAPHGPADAPLADGDPAAVAEGRTPGEGELRRVVEHLEDVPDEDGDAARPVTDEEAATPGDAPDGPPGPAADATAVGPVAAALSDTRHTIDALNPAELLFLAQQRALVAGLCDDPTDAGTVGALFDRVRRQWALAEDRPDPRSLADAFGVALGDLVRAQAPTLDWAVCSDRYGTEIVLAQRVPEVLVYPIAAVAQYWESAAEGWFVRHLADVVHGVAPREDAPDHERTAP
;
A
#
# COMPACT_ATOMS: atom_id res chain seq x y z
N MET A 1 -23.87 52.16 47.76
CA MET A 1 -24.80 51.73 46.70
C MET A 1 -25.26 52.98 45.96
N LEU A 2 -24.69 53.23 44.78
CA LEU A 2 -25.04 54.31 43.86
C LEU A 2 -25.03 53.73 42.44
N PRO A 3 -25.98 54.09 41.56
CA PRO A 3 -26.14 53.50 40.23
C PRO A 3 -25.15 54.07 39.20
N ALA A 4 -24.87 53.25 38.19
CA ALA A 4 -23.94 53.51 37.09
C ALA A 4 -24.48 54.51 36.05
N PRO A 5 -23.61 55.32 35.41
CA PRO A 5 -23.93 56.05 34.19
C PRO A 5 -23.52 55.28 32.92
N HIS A 6 -24.30 55.49 31.85
CA HIS A 6 -24.13 54.96 30.50
C HIS A 6 -22.83 55.40 29.82
N GLY A 7 -22.19 54.48 29.10
CA GLY A 7 -21.20 54.74 28.05
C GLY A 7 -21.71 54.24 26.68
N PRO A 8 -21.40 54.94 25.57
CA PRO A 8 -22.00 54.70 24.26
C PRO A 8 -21.27 53.64 23.42
N ALA A 9 -21.97 53.27 22.33
CA ALA A 9 -21.67 52.28 21.32
C ALA A 9 -20.27 52.37 20.67
N ASP A 10 -19.67 51.20 20.47
CA ASP A 10 -18.64 50.95 19.45
C ASP A 10 -19.12 49.86 18.49
N ALA A 11 -18.93 50.13 17.21
CA ALA A 11 -19.44 49.36 16.08
C ALA A 11 -18.68 48.04 15.87
N PRO A 12 -19.32 46.98 15.33
CA PRO A 12 -18.62 45.75 14.98
C PRO A 12 -17.74 45.94 13.74
N LEU A 13 -16.46 45.58 13.89
CA LEU A 13 -15.49 45.39 12.83
C LEU A 13 -15.93 44.25 11.89
N ALA A 14 -15.78 44.48 10.59
CA ALA A 14 -16.14 43.55 9.53
C ALA A 14 -15.35 42.23 9.61
N ASP A 15 -16.06 41.12 9.52
CA ASP A 15 -15.52 39.78 9.25
C ASP A 15 -14.83 39.77 7.88
N GLY A 16 -13.50 39.63 7.91
CA GLY A 16 -12.70 39.25 6.76
C GLY A 16 -12.60 37.74 6.71
N ASP A 17 -13.25 37.16 5.71
CA ASP A 17 -13.24 35.74 5.34
C ASP A 17 -11.87 35.31 4.80
N PRO A 18 -11.21 34.27 5.35
CA PRO A 18 -10.09 33.59 4.72
C PRO A 18 -10.49 32.17 4.25
N ALA A 19 -11.59 32.02 3.53
CA ALA A 19 -11.90 30.80 2.77
C ALA A 19 -11.20 30.80 1.41
N ALA A 20 -9.92 30.44 1.39
CA ALA A 20 -9.24 29.95 0.19
C ALA A 20 -8.05 29.05 0.57
N VAL A 21 -8.33 27.95 1.28
CA VAL A 21 -7.39 26.84 1.40
C VAL A 21 -8.07 25.65 0.75
N ALA A 22 -7.41 25.13 -0.29
CA ALA A 22 -7.91 24.08 -1.16
C ALA A 22 -8.41 22.87 -0.37
N GLU A 23 -9.70 22.58 -0.52
CA GLU A 23 -10.35 21.39 0.00
C GLU A 23 -9.78 20.15 -0.70
N GLY A 24 -8.84 19.47 -0.04
CA GLY A 24 -8.69 18.03 -0.18
C GLY A 24 -9.96 17.39 0.37
N ARG A 25 -10.89 17.07 -0.53
CA ARG A 25 -12.17 16.45 -0.20
C ARG A 25 -11.92 15.06 0.40
N THR A 26 -11.88 14.96 1.72
CA THR A 26 -12.06 13.69 2.42
C THR A 26 -13.49 13.20 2.16
N PRO A 27 -13.72 11.96 1.70
CA PRO A 27 -15.06 11.42 1.57
C PRO A 27 -15.75 11.48 2.95
N GLY A 28 -16.97 12.01 2.97
CA GLY A 28 -17.74 12.09 4.20
C GLY A 28 -18.20 10.70 4.65
N GLU A 29 -18.23 10.48 5.96
CA GLU A 29 -18.73 9.27 6.65
C GLU A 29 -20.06 8.72 6.08
N GLY A 30 -20.88 9.56 5.44
CA GLY A 30 -22.14 9.20 4.80
C GLY A 30 -22.03 8.45 3.47
N GLU A 31 -20.94 8.55 2.71
CA GLU A 31 -20.72 7.74 1.50
C GLU A 31 -20.32 6.31 1.86
N LEU A 32 -19.51 6.14 2.90
CA LEU A 32 -19.08 4.84 3.40
C LEU A 32 -20.26 4.03 3.98
N ARG A 33 -21.19 4.70 4.68
CA ARG A 33 -22.40 4.05 5.19
C ARG A 33 -23.32 3.52 4.09
N ARG A 34 -23.38 4.17 2.91
CA ARG A 34 -24.14 3.67 1.76
C ARG A 34 -23.54 2.40 1.14
N VAL A 35 -22.22 2.25 1.17
CA VAL A 35 -21.55 1.03 0.70
C VAL A 35 -21.89 -0.14 1.62
N VAL A 36 -21.91 0.09 2.93
CA VAL A 36 -22.29 -0.93 3.94
C VAL A 36 -23.77 -1.31 3.86
N GLU A 37 -24.67 -0.34 3.68
CA GLU A 37 -26.11 -0.62 3.56
C GLU A 37 -26.49 -1.30 2.22
N HIS A 38 -25.65 -1.25 1.19
CA HIS A 38 -25.89 -1.94 -0.10
C HIS A 38 -25.33 -3.38 -0.14
N LEU A 39 -24.47 -3.75 0.82
CA LEU A 39 -23.80 -5.05 0.91
C LEU A 39 -24.73 -6.19 1.37
N GLU A 40 -25.87 -5.88 1.99
CA GLU A 40 -26.72 -6.86 2.70
C GLU A 40 -27.81 -7.54 1.83
N ASP A 41 -28.02 -7.16 0.56
CA ASP A 41 -29.34 -7.39 -0.08
C ASP A 41 -29.40 -8.06 -1.47
N VAL A 42 -28.39 -8.83 -1.94
CA VAL A 42 -28.51 -9.48 -3.29
C VAL A 42 -27.91 -10.90 -3.35
N PRO A 43 -28.68 -11.91 -3.84
CA PRO A 43 -28.23 -13.30 -3.99
C PRO A 43 -27.31 -13.52 -5.20
N ASP A 44 -26.46 -14.54 -5.10
CA ASP A 44 -25.47 -14.97 -6.09
C ASP A 44 -26.13 -15.51 -7.39
N GLU A 45 -25.79 -14.93 -8.54
CA GLU A 45 -26.10 -15.49 -9.87
C GLU A 45 -24.82 -15.57 -10.73
N ASP A 46 -24.56 -16.78 -11.22
CA ASP A 46 -23.49 -17.19 -12.13
C ASP A 46 -23.61 -16.55 -13.53
N GLY A 47 -22.48 -16.28 -14.21
CA GLY A 47 -22.55 -15.82 -15.61
C GLY A 47 -21.23 -15.51 -16.32
N ASP A 48 -20.54 -16.57 -16.71
CA ASP A 48 -19.74 -16.78 -17.95
C ASP A 48 -19.61 -15.62 -18.98
N ALA A 49 -18.36 -15.29 -19.37
CA ALA A 49 -17.84 -15.38 -20.75
C ALA A 49 -16.60 -14.48 -20.97
N ALA A 50 -15.45 -15.07 -21.31
CA ALA A 50 -14.28 -14.35 -21.86
C ALA A 50 -13.81 -15.01 -23.18
N ARG A 51 -13.57 -14.17 -24.20
CA ARG A 51 -12.96 -14.53 -25.50
C ARG A 51 -11.47 -14.15 -25.51
N PRO A 52 -10.57 -14.90 -26.17
CA PRO A 52 -9.20 -14.46 -26.40
C PRO A 52 -8.92 -14.00 -27.85
N VAL A 53 -7.99 -13.05 -27.94
CA VAL A 53 -7.19 -12.58 -29.09
C VAL A 53 -5.77 -12.41 -28.51
N THR A 54 -4.63 -12.74 -29.11
CA THR A 54 -4.17 -12.75 -30.51
C THR A 54 -2.82 -13.48 -30.61
N ASP A 55 -2.54 -14.07 -31.78
CA ASP A 55 -1.20 -14.37 -32.32
C ASP A 55 -0.39 -13.09 -32.56
N GLU A 56 0.95 -13.11 -32.46
CA GLU A 56 1.87 -12.87 -33.60
C GLU A 56 3.36 -13.06 -33.20
N GLU A 57 4.14 -13.47 -34.20
CA GLU A 57 5.37 -14.25 -34.17
C GLU A 57 6.59 -13.44 -34.65
N ALA A 58 7.76 -13.76 -34.06
CA ALA A 58 9.16 -13.72 -34.54
C ALA A 58 9.78 -12.51 -35.29
N ALA A 59 11.02 -12.14 -34.88
CA ALA A 59 12.26 -12.38 -35.66
C ALA A 59 13.53 -11.74 -35.02
N THR A 60 14.58 -12.54 -34.86
CA THR A 60 16.02 -12.19 -34.67
C THR A 60 16.74 -12.25 -36.05
N PRO A 61 18.09 -12.06 -36.26
CA PRO A 61 19.23 -11.64 -35.41
C PRO A 61 20.25 -10.68 -36.13
N GLY A 62 21.40 -10.37 -35.51
CA GLY A 62 22.59 -9.93 -36.27
C GLY A 62 23.79 -9.32 -35.52
N ASP A 63 24.81 -10.14 -35.30
CA ASP A 63 26.27 -9.89 -35.50
C ASP A 63 27.10 -8.93 -34.60
N ALA A 64 28.25 -9.43 -34.14
CA ALA A 64 29.37 -8.74 -33.48
C ALA A 64 30.65 -8.94 -34.35
N PRO A 65 31.73 -8.13 -34.25
CA PRO A 65 32.80 -8.43 -33.27
C PRO A 65 33.76 -7.28 -32.82
N ASP A 66 34.45 -7.59 -31.72
CA ASP A 66 35.78 -7.24 -31.15
C ASP A 66 36.77 -6.18 -31.69
N GLY A 67 37.52 -5.57 -30.75
CA GLY A 67 38.85 -4.95 -30.98
C GLY A 67 39.28 -3.79 -30.04
N PRO A 68 40.33 -3.93 -29.18
CA PRO A 68 40.81 -2.93 -28.19
C PRO A 68 42.00 -2.07 -28.70
N PRO A 69 42.46 -0.95 -28.05
CA PRO A 69 43.47 -1.03 -26.95
C PRO A 69 43.60 0.16 -25.95
N GLY A 70 44.05 -0.15 -24.72
CA GLY A 70 45.20 0.52 -24.05
C GLY A 70 45.04 1.86 -23.28
N PRO A 71 45.97 2.19 -22.35
CA PRO A 71 45.60 2.53 -20.96
C PRO A 71 46.06 3.92 -20.43
N ALA A 72 45.64 4.18 -19.16
CA ALA A 72 46.16 5.10 -18.13
C ALA A 72 45.39 6.41 -17.89
N ALA A 73 44.74 6.54 -16.71
CA ALA A 73 45.34 7.18 -15.53
C ALA A 73 44.29 7.36 -14.41
N ASP A 74 44.73 7.14 -13.18
CA ASP A 74 43.99 7.29 -11.93
C ASP A 74 43.24 8.62 -11.81
N ALA A 75 41.94 8.52 -11.59
CA ALA A 75 41.22 9.33 -10.62
C ALA A 75 40.14 8.42 -10.05
N THR A 76 40.01 8.37 -8.73
CA THR A 76 38.95 7.64 -8.03
C THR A 76 37.59 8.30 -8.33
N ALA A 77 37.14 8.19 -9.57
CA ALA A 77 35.81 8.54 -10.01
C ALA A 77 34.93 7.36 -9.67
N VAL A 78 34.21 7.47 -8.56
CA VAL A 78 33.00 6.69 -8.33
C VAL A 78 32.15 6.90 -9.57
N GLY A 79 32.13 5.91 -10.47
CA GLY A 79 31.56 6.07 -11.80
C GLY A 79 30.08 6.45 -11.75
N PRO A 80 29.49 6.94 -12.86
CA PRO A 80 28.07 7.33 -12.91
C PRO A 80 27.12 6.21 -12.45
N VAL A 81 27.55 4.95 -12.50
CA VAL A 81 26.82 3.78 -11.97
C VAL A 81 26.75 3.78 -10.43
N ALA A 82 27.82 4.15 -9.72
CA ALA A 82 27.82 4.19 -8.26
C ALA A 82 27.15 5.47 -7.70
N ALA A 83 27.08 6.54 -8.49
CA ALA A 83 26.19 7.67 -8.22
C ALA A 83 24.72 7.31 -8.46
N ALA A 84 24.40 6.58 -9.55
CA ALA A 84 23.05 6.07 -9.82
C ALA A 84 22.58 5.02 -8.79
N LEU A 85 23.50 4.24 -8.21
CA LEU A 85 23.23 3.32 -7.09
C LEU A 85 23.15 4.04 -5.72
N SER A 86 23.58 5.30 -5.63
CA SER A 86 23.33 6.13 -4.43
C SER A 86 21.95 6.79 -4.44
N ASP A 87 21.30 6.82 -5.61
CA ASP A 87 19.96 7.40 -5.87
C ASP A 87 18.81 6.38 -5.63
N THR A 88 19.16 5.25 -5.01
CA THR A 88 18.26 4.17 -4.57
C THR A 88 18.19 4.07 -3.04
N ARG A 89 18.77 5.02 -2.30
CA ARG A 89 18.68 5.03 -0.84
C ARG A 89 17.31 5.51 -0.42
N HIS A 90 16.46 4.57 -0.06
CA HIS A 90 15.27 4.87 0.71
C HIS A 90 15.64 5.09 2.19
N THR A 91 14.85 5.88 2.91
CA THR A 91 14.91 5.96 4.37
C THR A 91 13.79 5.12 4.97
N ILE A 92 14.07 4.46 6.10
CA ILE A 92 13.07 3.71 6.86
C ILE A 92 12.93 4.38 8.21
N ASP A 93 11.82 5.06 8.43
CA ASP A 93 11.52 5.81 9.64
C ASP A 93 10.37 5.18 10.43
N ALA A 94 10.30 5.45 11.73
CA ALA A 94 9.16 5.02 12.53
C ALA A 94 7.90 5.81 12.13
N LEU A 95 6.73 5.19 12.30
CA LEU A 95 5.47 5.89 12.08
C LEU A 95 5.32 7.10 13.01
N ASN A 96 4.89 8.22 12.45
CA ASN A 96 4.45 9.40 13.16
C ASN A 96 2.97 9.23 13.63
N PRO A 97 2.46 10.17 14.45
CA PRO A 97 1.08 10.09 14.95
C PRO A 97 -0.01 10.07 13.88
N ALA A 98 0.20 10.74 12.74
CA ALA A 98 -0.78 10.77 11.66
C ALA A 98 -0.86 9.42 10.94
N GLU A 99 0.27 8.78 10.67
CA GLU A 99 0.32 7.44 10.07
C GLU A 99 -0.25 6.38 11.03
N LEU A 100 0.02 6.49 12.33
CA LEU A 100 -0.60 5.62 13.34
C LEU A 100 -2.12 5.77 13.36
N LEU A 101 -2.64 7.00 13.30
CA LEU A 101 -4.07 7.27 13.23
C LEU A 101 -4.67 6.71 11.94
N PHE A 102 -4.01 6.89 10.80
CA PHE A 102 -4.43 6.32 9.52
C PHE A 102 -4.56 4.80 9.62
N LEU A 103 -3.54 4.09 10.11
CA LEU A 103 -3.61 2.63 10.28
C LEU A 103 -4.74 2.23 11.23
N ALA A 104 -4.97 2.97 12.32
CA ALA A 104 -6.06 2.68 13.26
C ALA A 104 -7.45 2.84 12.60
N GLN A 105 -7.64 3.87 11.78
CA GLN A 105 -8.88 4.09 11.03
C GLN A 105 -9.13 2.95 10.04
N GLN A 106 -8.11 2.55 9.28
CA GLN A 106 -8.22 1.44 8.34
C GLN A 106 -8.59 0.12 9.03
N ARG A 107 -7.97 -0.18 10.18
CA ARG A 107 -8.32 -1.35 11.00
C ARG A 107 -9.77 -1.31 11.47
N ALA A 108 -10.25 -0.14 11.90
CA ALA A 108 -11.62 0.02 12.36
C ALA A 108 -12.64 -0.21 11.23
N LEU A 109 -12.32 0.19 9.99
CA LEU A 109 -13.15 -0.09 8.83
C LEU A 109 -13.28 -1.60 8.58
N VAL A 110 -12.17 -2.34 8.56
CA VAL A 110 -12.20 -3.80 8.36
C VAL A 110 -12.91 -4.51 9.50
N ALA A 111 -12.66 -4.11 10.75
CA ALA A 111 -13.34 -4.67 11.92
C ALA A 111 -14.85 -4.38 11.95
N GLY A 112 -15.32 -3.33 11.27
CA GLY A 112 -16.75 -3.06 11.09
C GLY A 112 -17.42 -3.95 10.03
N LEU A 113 -16.63 -4.62 9.18
CA LEU A 113 -17.09 -5.45 8.06
C LEU A 113 -16.80 -6.96 8.25
N CYS A 114 -15.98 -7.29 9.24
CA CYS A 114 -15.41 -8.63 9.46
C CYS A 114 -15.52 -9.03 10.93
N ASP A 115 -16.00 -10.25 11.20
CA ASP A 115 -16.08 -10.79 12.56
C ASP A 115 -14.70 -11.11 13.16
N ASP A 116 -13.76 -11.58 12.33
CA ASP A 116 -12.38 -11.88 12.72
C ASP A 116 -11.38 -11.27 11.73
N PRO A 117 -10.91 -10.03 11.97
CA PRO A 117 -9.91 -9.39 11.12
C PRO A 117 -8.50 -9.99 11.28
N THR A 118 -8.30 -10.96 12.17
CA THR A 118 -7.02 -11.64 12.38
C THR A 118 -6.93 -12.99 11.67
N ASP A 119 -8.05 -13.50 11.15
CA ASP A 119 -8.10 -14.70 10.35
C ASP A 119 -7.98 -14.38 8.85
N ALA A 120 -6.94 -14.93 8.21
CA ALA A 120 -6.66 -14.69 6.80
C ALA A 120 -7.78 -15.18 5.86
N GLY A 121 -8.43 -16.30 6.20
CA GLY A 121 -9.53 -16.84 5.40
C GLY A 121 -10.75 -15.93 5.41
N THR A 122 -11.11 -15.44 6.60
CA THR A 122 -12.24 -14.54 6.81
C THR A 122 -12.02 -13.20 6.11
N VAL A 123 -10.83 -12.58 6.27
CA VAL A 123 -10.49 -11.33 5.57
C VAL A 123 -10.41 -11.53 4.05
N GLY A 124 -9.86 -12.65 3.58
CA GLY A 124 -9.81 -12.98 2.15
C GLY A 124 -11.19 -13.12 1.51
N ALA A 125 -12.10 -13.86 2.17
CA ALA A 125 -13.47 -13.99 1.70
C ALA A 125 -14.23 -12.66 1.70
N LEU A 126 -13.96 -11.79 2.68
CA LEU A 126 -14.51 -10.43 2.70
C LEU A 126 -13.96 -9.58 1.52
N PHE A 127 -12.66 -9.66 1.24
CA PHE A 127 -12.03 -8.97 0.11
C PHE A 127 -12.69 -9.36 -1.21
N ASP A 128 -12.84 -10.67 -1.46
CA ASP A 128 -13.44 -11.18 -2.69
C ASP A 128 -14.89 -10.69 -2.86
N ARG A 129 -15.68 -10.73 -1.77
CA ARG A 129 -17.07 -10.24 -1.77
C ARG A 129 -17.15 -8.75 -2.09
N VAL A 130 -16.38 -7.92 -1.39
CA VAL A 130 -16.40 -6.45 -1.54
C VAL A 130 -15.91 -6.06 -2.94
N ARG A 131 -14.82 -6.66 -3.43
CA ARG A 131 -14.29 -6.40 -4.76
C ARG A 131 -15.29 -6.81 -5.85
N ARG A 132 -15.93 -7.97 -5.70
CA ARG A 132 -16.97 -8.44 -6.64
C ARG A 132 -18.13 -7.45 -6.73
N GLN A 133 -18.64 -6.98 -5.59
CA GLN A 133 -19.72 -5.99 -5.59
C GLN A 133 -19.27 -4.64 -6.16
N TRP A 134 -18.07 -4.18 -5.81
CA TRP A 134 -17.48 -2.98 -6.40
C TRP A 134 -17.38 -3.09 -7.93
N ALA A 135 -17.00 -4.25 -8.47
CA ALA A 135 -16.91 -4.47 -9.91
C ALA A 135 -18.28 -4.49 -10.61
N LEU A 136 -19.33 -4.94 -9.92
CA LEU A 136 -20.70 -5.00 -10.43
C LEU A 136 -21.46 -3.67 -10.31
N ALA A 137 -21.01 -2.73 -9.47
CA ALA A 137 -21.66 -1.43 -9.31
C ALA A 137 -21.64 -0.63 -10.63
N GLU A 138 -22.79 -0.06 -11.00
CA GLU A 138 -22.92 0.79 -12.20
C GLU A 138 -22.12 2.09 -12.05
N ASP A 139 -22.17 2.70 -10.87
CA ASP A 139 -21.37 3.85 -10.48
C ASP A 139 -20.35 3.41 -9.43
N ARG A 140 -19.17 3.01 -9.89
CA ARG A 140 -18.13 2.44 -9.02
C ARG A 140 -17.53 3.55 -8.16
N PRO A 141 -17.63 3.46 -6.82
CA PRO A 141 -16.97 4.43 -5.95
C PRO A 141 -15.45 4.32 -6.11
N ASP A 142 -14.72 5.37 -5.72
CA ASP A 142 -13.26 5.34 -5.69
C ASP A 142 -12.78 4.16 -4.81
N PRO A 143 -12.04 3.19 -5.38
CA PRO A 143 -11.60 2.02 -4.65
C PRO A 143 -10.56 2.34 -3.57
N ARG A 144 -9.95 3.53 -3.59
CA ARG A 144 -8.78 3.84 -2.77
C ARG A 144 -9.00 3.60 -1.28
N SER A 145 -10.15 4.03 -0.75
CA SER A 145 -10.47 3.85 0.68
C SER A 145 -10.56 2.36 1.06
N LEU A 146 -11.16 1.53 0.20
CA LEU A 146 -11.27 0.09 0.45
C LEU A 146 -9.92 -0.61 0.26
N ALA A 147 -9.18 -0.25 -0.79
CA ALA A 147 -7.85 -0.79 -1.07
C ALA A 147 -6.87 -0.49 0.07
N ASP A 148 -6.90 0.73 0.61
CA ASP A 148 -6.09 1.11 1.77
C ASP A 148 -6.47 0.27 3.01
N ALA A 149 -7.76 0.08 3.27
CA ALA A 149 -8.25 -0.72 4.40
C ALA A 149 -7.80 -2.19 4.32
N PHE A 150 -7.98 -2.82 3.16
CA PHE A 150 -7.52 -4.20 2.93
C PHE A 150 -6.00 -4.31 2.87
N GLY A 151 -5.31 -3.28 2.41
CA GLY A 151 -3.84 -3.18 2.46
C GLY A 151 -3.31 -3.18 3.90
N VAL A 152 -3.96 -2.46 4.81
CA VAL A 152 -3.61 -2.49 6.23
C VAL A 152 -3.89 -3.87 6.84
N ALA A 153 -5.05 -4.49 6.53
CA ALA A 153 -5.35 -5.84 6.99
C ALA A 153 -4.35 -6.88 6.48
N LEU A 154 -3.95 -6.80 5.19
CA LEU A 154 -2.91 -7.64 4.62
C LEU A 154 -1.60 -7.48 5.39
N GLY A 155 -1.18 -6.25 5.67
CA GLY A 155 0.03 -5.98 6.44
C GLY A 155 -0.03 -6.53 7.88
N ASP A 156 -1.17 -6.41 8.56
CA ASP A 156 -1.33 -6.97 9.90
C ASP A 156 -1.24 -8.52 9.88
N LEU A 157 -1.82 -9.17 8.87
CA LEU A 157 -1.71 -10.63 8.67
C LEU A 157 -0.30 -11.09 8.32
N VAL A 158 0.44 -10.31 7.51
CA VAL A 158 1.87 -10.57 7.23
C VAL A 158 2.67 -10.46 8.52
N ARG A 159 2.48 -9.38 9.29
CA ARG A 159 3.19 -9.15 10.56
C ARG A 159 2.89 -10.22 11.61
N ALA A 160 1.66 -10.75 11.64
CA ALA A 160 1.30 -11.86 12.52
C ALA A 160 2.09 -13.15 12.22
N GLN A 161 2.45 -13.37 10.95
CA GLN A 161 3.21 -14.55 10.49
C GLN A 161 4.72 -14.30 10.38
N ALA A 162 5.15 -13.05 10.26
CA ALA A 162 6.53 -12.61 10.22
C ALA A 162 6.78 -11.50 11.25
N PRO A 163 6.92 -11.85 12.56
CA PRO A 163 7.01 -10.87 13.65
C PRO A 163 8.27 -9.98 13.64
N THR A 164 9.24 -10.28 12.78
CA THR A 164 10.45 -9.43 12.59
C THR A 164 10.18 -8.20 11.74
N LEU A 165 9.03 -8.16 11.05
CA LEU A 165 8.57 -7.01 10.28
C LEU A 165 7.73 -6.10 11.18
N ASP A 166 8.00 -4.80 11.11
CA ASP A 166 7.21 -3.78 11.79
C ASP A 166 6.74 -2.69 10.83
N TRP A 167 5.61 -2.08 11.15
CA TRP A 167 5.10 -0.95 10.40
C TRP A 167 6.06 0.25 10.49
N ALA A 168 6.40 0.80 9.34
CA ALA A 168 7.35 1.89 9.18
C ALA A 168 6.94 2.78 8.01
N VAL A 169 7.61 3.93 7.88
CA VAL A 169 7.54 4.78 6.69
C VAL A 169 8.79 4.54 5.85
N CYS A 170 8.61 4.21 4.58
CA CYS A 170 9.66 4.19 3.58
C CYS A 170 9.58 5.46 2.74
N SER A 171 10.66 6.24 2.64
CA SER A 171 10.73 7.36 1.70
C SER A 171 11.83 7.15 0.69
N ASP A 172 11.51 7.27 -0.59
CA ASP A 172 12.45 7.17 -1.69
C ASP A 172 12.21 8.29 -2.74
N ARG A 173 12.77 8.15 -3.94
CA ARG A 173 12.59 9.13 -5.02
C ARG A 173 11.18 9.16 -5.62
N TYR A 174 10.37 8.12 -5.39
CA TYR A 174 9.02 7.96 -5.91
C TYR A 174 7.95 8.44 -4.92
N GLY A 175 8.29 8.50 -3.63
CA GLY A 175 7.45 9.12 -2.63
C GLY A 175 7.67 8.54 -1.24
N THR A 176 6.68 8.76 -0.38
CA THR A 176 6.66 8.28 0.99
C THR A 176 5.48 7.34 1.16
N GLU A 177 5.75 6.12 1.62
CA GLU A 177 4.75 5.07 1.77
C GLU A 177 4.83 4.39 3.15
N ILE A 178 3.69 3.94 3.65
CA ILE A 178 3.61 3.10 4.85
C ILE A 178 3.85 1.65 4.43
N VAL A 179 4.85 1.03 5.04
CA VAL A 179 5.34 -0.31 4.71
C VAL A 179 5.48 -1.18 5.94
N LEU A 180 5.70 -2.47 5.74
CA LEU A 180 6.34 -3.31 6.73
C LEU A 180 7.84 -3.39 6.42
N ALA A 181 8.67 -3.20 7.44
CA ALA A 181 10.12 -3.19 7.28
C ALA A 181 10.82 -4.05 8.34
N GLN A 182 11.87 -4.73 7.91
CA GLN A 182 12.94 -5.28 8.74
C GLN A 182 14.25 -4.67 8.23
N ARG A 183 15.13 -4.20 9.12
CA ARG A 183 16.39 -3.54 8.70
C ARG A 183 17.54 -4.51 8.47
N VAL A 184 17.53 -5.69 9.10
CA VAL A 184 18.63 -6.68 9.01
C VAL A 184 18.07 -8.11 8.97
N PRO A 185 18.21 -8.85 7.84
CA PRO A 185 18.46 -8.30 6.52
C PRO A 185 17.37 -7.28 6.13
N GLU A 186 17.69 -6.35 5.24
CA GLU A 186 16.71 -5.36 4.80
C GLU A 186 15.62 -6.03 3.97
N VAL A 187 14.37 -5.94 4.45
CA VAL A 187 13.17 -6.46 3.81
C VAL A 187 12.10 -5.38 3.89
N LEU A 188 11.48 -5.08 2.75
CA LEU A 188 10.36 -4.17 2.64
C LEU A 188 9.18 -4.88 2.00
N VAL A 189 8.00 -4.74 2.61
CA VAL A 189 6.73 -5.21 2.06
C VAL A 189 5.79 -4.00 1.97
N TYR A 190 5.15 -3.84 0.82
CA TYR A 190 4.27 -2.71 0.50
C TYR A 190 2.81 -3.17 0.39
N PRO A 191 2.15 -3.56 1.50
CA PRO A 191 0.85 -4.22 1.43
C PRO A 191 -0.26 -3.29 0.94
N ILE A 192 -0.22 -2.00 1.31
CA ILE A 192 -1.18 -0.98 0.83
C ILE A 192 -1.04 -0.77 -0.67
N ALA A 193 0.19 -0.56 -1.16
CA ALA A 193 0.45 -0.37 -2.58
C ALA A 193 0.09 -1.62 -3.40
N ALA A 194 0.39 -2.82 -2.89
CA ALA A 194 0.04 -4.07 -3.55
C ALA A 194 -1.48 -4.20 -3.72
N VAL A 195 -2.27 -4.02 -2.66
CA VAL A 195 -3.73 -4.11 -2.78
C VAL A 195 -4.27 -3.05 -3.73
N ALA A 196 -3.79 -1.80 -3.66
CA ALA A 196 -4.19 -0.74 -4.57
C ALA A 196 -3.86 -1.08 -6.03
N GLN A 197 -2.68 -1.63 -6.29
CA GLN A 197 -2.22 -2.03 -7.63
C GLN A 197 -3.07 -3.15 -8.22
N TYR A 198 -3.45 -4.13 -7.41
CA TYR A 198 -4.16 -5.32 -7.88
C TYR A 198 -5.68 -5.23 -7.76
N TRP A 199 -6.25 -4.20 -7.11
CA TRP A 199 -7.68 -4.08 -6.84
C TRP A 199 -8.57 -4.41 -8.04
N GLU A 200 -8.32 -3.76 -9.19
CA GLU A 200 -9.14 -3.92 -10.38
C GLU A 200 -8.98 -5.30 -11.03
N SER A 201 -7.81 -5.92 -10.93
CA SER A 201 -7.45 -7.15 -11.65
C SER A 201 -7.43 -8.41 -10.78
N ALA A 202 -7.57 -8.27 -9.46
CA ALA A 202 -7.52 -9.37 -8.51
C ALA A 202 -8.58 -10.42 -8.84
N ALA A 203 -8.15 -11.67 -9.01
CA ALA A 203 -9.06 -12.81 -9.13
C ALA A 203 -9.55 -13.23 -7.74
N GLU A 204 -10.61 -14.03 -7.69
CA GLU A 204 -11.06 -14.67 -6.43
C GLU A 204 -9.91 -15.45 -5.77
N GLY A 205 -9.80 -15.34 -4.44
CA GLY A 205 -8.73 -15.95 -3.65
C GLY A 205 -7.36 -15.28 -3.82
N TRP A 206 -7.24 -14.18 -4.57
CA TRP A 206 -5.98 -13.47 -4.77
C TRP A 206 -5.37 -13.03 -3.43
N PHE A 207 -6.18 -12.53 -2.50
CA PHE A 207 -5.70 -11.96 -1.23
C PHE A 207 -4.93 -13.00 -0.39
N VAL A 208 -5.52 -14.18 -0.20
CA VAL A 208 -4.91 -15.25 0.62
C VAL A 208 -3.67 -15.83 -0.07
N ARG A 209 -3.70 -16.00 -1.39
CA ARG A 209 -2.53 -16.44 -2.16
C ARG A 209 -1.39 -15.43 -2.06
N HIS A 210 -1.69 -14.15 -2.26
CA HIS A 210 -0.70 -13.09 -2.19
C HIS A 210 -0.09 -12.98 -0.78
N LEU A 211 -0.90 -13.09 0.27
CA LEU A 211 -0.41 -13.20 1.65
C LEU A 211 0.58 -14.36 1.82
N ALA A 212 0.23 -15.56 1.32
CA ALA A 212 1.11 -16.73 1.41
C ALA A 212 2.43 -16.53 0.65
N ASP A 213 2.37 -15.95 -0.56
CA ASP A 213 3.54 -15.64 -1.37
C ASP A 213 4.48 -14.64 -0.67
N VAL A 214 3.91 -13.58 -0.08
CA VAL A 214 4.66 -12.58 0.68
C VAL A 214 5.30 -13.20 1.92
N VAL A 215 4.55 -13.94 2.73
CA VAL A 215 5.05 -14.60 3.94
C VAL A 215 6.17 -15.59 3.60
N HIS A 216 6.00 -16.37 2.53
CA HIS A 216 7.05 -17.27 2.05
C HIS A 216 8.30 -16.52 1.59
N GLY A 217 8.13 -15.38 0.91
CA GLY A 217 9.22 -14.55 0.41
C GLY A 217 10.03 -13.84 1.50
N VAL A 218 9.43 -13.52 2.64
CA VAL A 218 10.10 -12.85 3.78
C VAL A 218 10.60 -13.81 4.85
N ALA A 219 10.21 -15.08 4.78
CA ALA A 219 10.71 -16.10 5.71
C ALA A 219 12.25 -16.20 5.61
N PRO A 220 12.98 -16.27 6.73
CA PRO A 220 14.42 -16.48 6.70
C PRO A 220 14.73 -17.72 5.86
N ARG A 221 15.60 -17.57 4.86
CA ARG A 221 16.21 -18.75 4.23
C ARG A 221 17.03 -19.42 5.32
N GLU A 222 16.65 -20.62 5.74
CA GLU A 222 17.52 -21.44 6.56
C GLU A 222 18.81 -21.66 5.74
N ASP A 223 19.91 -21.06 6.20
CA ASP A 223 21.22 -21.33 5.63
C ASP A 223 21.43 -22.85 5.67
N ALA A 224 21.55 -23.46 4.48
CA ALA A 224 21.92 -24.86 4.39
C ALA A 224 23.21 -25.07 5.20
N PRO A 225 23.28 -26.11 6.06
CA PRO A 225 24.46 -26.32 6.89
C PRO A 225 25.69 -26.40 5.99
N ASP A 226 26.65 -25.52 6.28
CA ASP A 226 27.94 -25.36 5.63
C ASP A 226 28.77 -26.64 5.83
N HIS A 227 28.40 -27.69 5.07
CA HIS A 227 28.97 -29.03 5.15
C HIS A 227 30.31 -29.13 4.41
N GLU A 228 31.16 -28.10 4.45
CA GLU A 228 32.44 -28.23 3.74
C GLU A 228 33.47 -27.22 4.25
N ARG A 229 33.93 -27.36 5.50
CA ARG A 229 35.25 -26.85 5.90
C ARG A 229 35.80 -27.51 7.16
N THR A 230 35.96 -28.84 7.11
CA THR A 230 36.98 -29.52 7.92
C THR A 230 37.46 -30.74 7.17
N ALA A 231 38.61 -30.62 6.51
CA ALA A 231 39.56 -31.73 6.46
C ALA A 231 40.98 -31.16 6.30
N PRO A 232 41.94 -31.60 7.13
CA PRO A 232 43.33 -31.15 7.17
C PRO A 232 44.21 -31.71 6.04
#